data_AF-A0A353FBE2-F1
#
_entry.id   AF-A0A353FBE2-F1
#
_cell.length_a   1.000
_cell.length_b   1.000
_cell.length_c   1.000
_cell.angle_alpha   90.00
_cell.angle_beta   90.00
_cell.angle_gamma   90.00
#
_symmetry.space_group_name_H-M   'P 1'
#
loop_
_entity.id
_entity.type
_entity.pdbx_description
1 polymer ?
#
loop_
_entity_poly.entity_id
_entity_poly.type
_entity_poly.pdbx_seq_one_letter_code
_entity_poly.pdbx_strand_id
1 'polypeptide(L)'
;YWALNRNHALIHYKYCVDNPENYKGYGEDCWGLTSSYSMRGYAGHRPGEDLGVISPTAALSSFPYTPEESMQFLKFLYAPEQDSLIGKYGPYDAFSFENNWYVSRYLAIDQGPIPVMIENYRSGMLWNLFMKAPEVQAGLTKLGFTHE
;
A
#
# COMPACT_ATOMS: atom_id res chain seq x y z
N TYR A 1 -5.53 6.56 16.59
CA TYR A 1 -4.72 6.23 15.40
C TYR A 1 -5.42 5.29 14.43
N TRP A 2 -6.11 4.23 14.87
CA TRP A 2 -6.83 3.32 13.97
C TRP A 2 -7.74 4.03 12.95
N ALA A 3 -8.68 4.86 13.43
CA ALA A 3 -9.61 5.59 12.57
C ALA A 3 -8.88 6.54 11.58
N LEU A 4 -7.80 7.18 12.01
CA LEU A 4 -6.98 8.04 11.15
C LEU A 4 -6.38 7.25 9.99
N ASN A 5 -5.71 6.13 10.28
CA ASN A 5 -5.02 5.33 9.28
C ASN A 5 -6.01 4.66 8.32
N ARG A 6 -7.13 4.14 8.85
CA ARG A 6 -8.20 3.57 8.02
C ARG A 6 -8.83 4.60 7.10
N ASN A 7 -9.12 5.80 7.62
CA ASN A 7 -9.66 6.87 6.78
C ASN A 7 -8.66 7.30 5.71
N HIS A 8 -7.36 7.35 6.02
CA HIS A 8 -6.33 7.66 5.03
C HIS A 8 -6.30 6.64 3.89
N ALA A 9 -6.27 5.33 4.20
CA ALA A 9 -6.33 4.28 3.19
C ALA A 9 -7.61 4.37 2.33
N LEU A 10 -8.78 4.58 2.96
CA LEU A 10 -10.06 4.72 2.27
C LEU A 10 -10.12 5.96 1.37
N ILE A 11 -9.47 7.07 1.75
CA ILE A 11 -9.39 8.27 0.91
C ILE A 11 -8.55 7.97 -0.35
N HIS A 12 -7.41 7.29 -0.21
CA HIS A 12 -6.60 6.89 -1.36
C HIS A 12 -7.33 5.90 -2.28
N TYR A 13 -8.02 4.92 -1.70
CA TYR A 13 -8.87 3.98 -2.45
C TYR A 13 -9.96 4.74 -3.23
N LYS A 14 -10.77 5.55 -2.54
CA LYS A 14 -11.87 6.30 -3.17
C LYS A 14 -11.39 7.27 -4.24
N TYR A 15 -10.26 7.94 -4.03
CA TYR A 15 -9.67 8.80 -5.05
C TYR A 15 -9.34 8.01 -6.34
N CYS A 16 -8.78 6.80 -6.21
CA CYS A 16 -8.50 5.96 -7.38
C CYS A 16 -9.77 5.42 -8.03
N VAL A 17 -10.82 5.13 -7.24
CA VAL A 17 -12.14 4.72 -7.77
C VAL A 17 -12.82 5.85 -8.52
N ASP A 18 -12.82 7.06 -7.95
CA ASP A 18 -13.40 8.26 -8.56
C ASP A 18 -12.62 8.69 -9.80
N ASN A 19 -11.30 8.45 -9.83
CA ASN A 19 -10.38 8.69 -10.93
C ASN A 19 -10.56 10.08 -11.60
N PRO A 20 -10.39 11.19 -10.85
CA PRO A 20 -10.68 12.53 -11.37
C PRO A 20 -9.84 12.93 -12.59
N GLU A 21 -8.63 12.38 -12.71
CA GLU A 21 -7.71 12.62 -13.83
C GLU A 21 -7.95 11.69 -15.03
N ASN A 22 -8.90 10.75 -14.92
CA ASN A 22 -9.24 9.75 -15.94
C ASN A 22 -8.06 8.88 -16.40
N TYR A 23 -7.14 8.52 -15.49
CA TYR A 23 -6.01 7.64 -15.81
C TYR A 23 -6.47 6.23 -16.15
N LYS A 24 -5.87 5.64 -17.18
CA LYS A 24 -6.19 4.27 -17.58
C LYS A 24 -5.96 3.28 -16.44
N GLY A 25 -6.97 2.44 -16.23
CA GLY A 25 -6.91 1.25 -15.38
C GLY A 25 -7.07 1.52 -13.88
N TYR A 26 -7.26 2.77 -13.44
CA TYR A 26 -7.64 3.08 -12.05
C TYR A 26 -9.07 2.62 -11.79
N GLY A 27 -9.35 2.12 -10.58
CA GLY A 27 -10.70 1.67 -10.20
C GLY A 27 -10.70 0.82 -8.93
N GLU A 28 -11.82 0.13 -8.67
CA GLU A 28 -11.99 -0.73 -7.49
C GLU A 28 -10.92 -1.84 -7.41
N ASP A 29 -10.51 -2.36 -8.55
CA ASP A 29 -9.50 -3.43 -8.66
C ASP A 29 -8.05 -2.93 -8.67
N CYS A 30 -7.81 -1.64 -8.93
CA CYS A 30 -6.48 -1.10 -9.20
C CYS A 30 -6.35 0.29 -8.59
N TRP A 31 -5.77 0.32 -7.39
CA TRP A 31 -5.62 1.50 -6.56
C TRP A 31 -4.32 1.45 -5.77
N GLY A 32 -3.91 2.60 -5.22
CA GLY A 32 -2.78 2.69 -4.31
C GLY A 32 -1.74 3.70 -4.79
N LEU A 33 -1.84 4.91 -4.23
CA LEU A 33 -0.87 5.99 -4.43
C LEU A 33 0.03 6.08 -3.19
N THR A 34 1.34 6.00 -3.40
CA THR A 34 2.35 6.32 -2.39
C THR A 34 3.67 6.72 -3.05
N SER A 35 4.65 7.13 -2.25
CA SER A 35 5.98 7.43 -2.74
C SER A 35 6.66 6.18 -3.28
N SER A 36 7.15 6.23 -4.52
CA SER A 36 7.80 5.10 -5.20
C SER A 36 8.61 5.59 -6.40
N TYR A 37 9.22 4.66 -7.14
CA TYR A 37 9.65 4.95 -8.51
C TYR A 37 8.48 5.50 -9.35
N SER A 38 8.84 6.37 -10.27
CA SER A 38 7.94 7.02 -11.22
C SER A 38 8.64 7.14 -12.57
N MET A 39 7.89 7.50 -13.62
CA MET A 39 8.42 7.56 -14.99
C MET A 39 9.61 8.52 -15.14
N ARG A 40 9.70 9.53 -14.28
CA ARG A 40 10.81 10.51 -14.22
C ARG A 40 11.61 10.42 -12.93
N GLY A 41 11.88 9.21 -12.43
CA GLY A 41 12.71 8.98 -11.25
C GLY A 41 11.88 8.52 -10.06
N TYR A 42 11.66 9.39 -9.08
CA TYR A 42 10.93 9.10 -7.85
C TYR A 42 9.98 10.25 -7.53
N ALA A 43 8.78 9.95 -7.05
CA ALA A 43 7.79 10.95 -6.70
C ALA A 43 6.92 10.48 -5.52
N GLY A 44 6.37 11.44 -4.77
CA GLY A 44 5.48 11.21 -3.65
C GLY A 44 4.01 11.15 -4.07
N HIS A 45 3.60 10.12 -4.83
CA HIS A 45 2.26 10.05 -5.40
C HIS A 45 1.18 10.04 -4.31
N ARG A 46 0.17 10.90 -4.47
CA ARG A 46 -0.96 11.06 -3.53
C ARG A 46 -2.14 11.74 -4.23
N PRO A 47 -3.36 11.67 -3.67
CA PRO A 47 -4.46 12.52 -4.12
C PRO A 47 -4.02 13.99 -4.22
N GLY A 48 -4.24 14.61 -5.38
CA GLY A 48 -3.82 15.99 -5.69
C GLY A 48 -2.38 16.15 -6.24
N GLU A 49 -1.56 15.10 -6.16
CA GLU A 49 -0.26 14.98 -6.84
C GLU A 49 -0.14 13.59 -7.45
N ASP A 50 -1.09 13.27 -8.32
CA ASP A 50 -1.18 12.01 -9.04
C ASP A 50 -0.52 12.14 -10.42
N LEU A 51 0.27 11.13 -10.79
CA LEU A 51 0.98 11.06 -12.07
C LEU A 51 0.52 9.85 -12.89
N GLY A 52 -0.58 9.19 -12.52
CA GLY A 52 -1.06 7.97 -13.15
C GLY A 52 -0.19 6.75 -12.81
N VAL A 53 0.43 6.75 -11.63
CA VAL A 53 1.33 5.67 -11.16
C VAL A 53 0.71 4.97 -9.95
N ILE A 54 0.51 3.66 -10.07
CA ILE A 54 0.08 2.78 -8.99
C ILE A 54 1.31 2.08 -8.41
N SER A 55 1.38 2.05 -7.08
CA SER A 55 2.48 1.45 -6.34
C SER A 55 1.92 0.35 -5.43
N PRO A 56 2.13 -0.94 -5.72
CA PRO A 56 1.47 -2.05 -5.04
C PRO A 56 1.54 -2.02 -3.51
N THR A 57 2.64 -1.51 -2.93
CA THR A 57 2.80 -1.40 -1.48
C THR A 57 1.70 -0.55 -0.82
N ALA A 58 1.14 0.46 -1.50
CA ALA A 58 0.08 1.30 -0.93
C ALA A 58 -1.17 0.49 -0.59
N ALA A 59 -1.67 -0.29 -1.55
CA ALA A 59 -2.87 -1.11 -1.35
C ALA A 59 -2.54 -2.34 -0.49
N LEU A 60 -1.45 -3.05 -0.77
CA LEU A 60 -1.13 -4.29 -0.06
C LEU A 60 -0.72 -4.04 1.39
N SER A 61 0.05 -2.99 1.70
CA SER A 61 0.38 -2.68 3.10
C SER A 61 -0.76 -2.06 3.90
N SER A 62 -1.88 -1.74 3.23
CA SER A 62 -3.13 -1.32 3.88
C SER A 62 -4.04 -2.47 4.28
N PHE A 63 -3.63 -3.73 4.09
CA PHE A 63 -4.42 -4.92 4.42
C PHE A 63 -5.12 -4.88 5.80
N PRO A 64 -4.46 -4.46 6.89
CA PRO A 64 -5.15 -4.41 8.18
C PRO A 64 -6.27 -3.36 8.28
N TYR A 65 -6.25 -2.35 7.41
CA TYR A 65 -7.19 -1.23 7.44
C TYR A 65 -8.34 -1.35 6.43
N THR A 66 -8.04 -1.92 5.26
CA THR A 66 -8.95 -2.07 4.10
C THR A 66 -8.83 -3.49 3.52
N PRO A 67 -9.12 -4.55 4.30
CA PRO A 67 -8.78 -5.91 3.89
C PRO A 67 -9.54 -6.37 2.64
N GLU A 68 -10.78 -5.92 2.46
CA GLU A 68 -11.59 -6.22 1.26
C GLU A 68 -10.97 -5.59 0.00
N GLU A 69 -10.70 -4.28 0.03
CA GLU A 69 -10.14 -3.52 -1.09
C GLU A 69 -8.69 -3.94 -1.41
N SER A 70 -7.89 -4.24 -0.38
CA SER A 70 -6.52 -4.75 -0.54
C SER A 70 -6.51 -6.17 -1.10
N MET A 71 -7.47 -7.03 -0.71
CA MET A 71 -7.62 -8.38 -1.28
C MET A 71 -8.07 -8.32 -2.74
N GLN A 72 -8.97 -7.40 -3.09
CA GLN A 72 -9.40 -7.17 -4.46
C GLN A 72 -8.20 -6.77 -5.34
N PHE A 73 -7.41 -5.79 -4.88
CA PHE A 73 -6.17 -5.39 -5.56
C PHE A 73 -5.15 -6.53 -5.68
N LEU A 74 -4.95 -7.33 -4.63
CA LEU A 74 -4.05 -8.49 -4.66
C LEU A 74 -4.47 -9.50 -5.75
N LYS A 75 -5.76 -9.80 -5.86
CA LYS A 75 -6.28 -10.73 -6.88
C LYS A 75 -6.11 -10.17 -8.29
N PHE A 76 -6.38 -8.88 -8.48
CA PHE A 76 -6.14 -8.19 -9.74
C PHE A 76 -4.67 -8.27 -10.15
N LEU A 77 -3.76 -7.92 -9.23
CA LEU A 77 -2.33 -7.83 -9.48
C LEU A 77 -1.68 -9.20 -9.81
N TYR A 78 -2.26 -10.30 -9.30
CA TYR A 78 -1.81 -11.67 -9.57
C TYR A 78 -2.68 -12.40 -10.61
N ALA A 79 -3.58 -11.70 -11.29
CA ALA A 79 -4.31 -12.27 -12.42
C ALA A 79 -3.34 -12.49 -13.61
N PRO A 80 -3.60 -13.48 -14.49
CA PRO A 80 -2.72 -13.78 -15.63
C PRO A 80 -2.42 -12.59 -16.53
N GLU A 81 -3.35 -11.64 -16.64
CA GLU A 81 -3.22 -10.42 -17.42
C GLU A 81 -2.14 -9.47 -16.89
N GLN A 82 -1.75 -9.59 -15.62
CA GLN A 82 -0.81 -8.71 -14.93
C GLN A 82 0.53 -9.39 -14.61
N ASP A 83 0.79 -10.58 -15.14
CA ASP A 83 2.00 -11.38 -14.83
C ASP A 83 3.31 -10.62 -15.09
N SER A 84 3.30 -9.66 -16.03
CA SER A 84 4.45 -8.78 -16.33
C SER A 84 4.85 -7.84 -15.19
N LEU A 85 3.93 -7.56 -14.26
CA LEU A 85 4.15 -6.71 -13.08
C LEU A 85 4.78 -7.47 -11.91
N ILE A 86 4.86 -8.80 -12.00
CA ILE A 86 5.40 -9.66 -10.96
C ILE A 86 6.79 -10.14 -11.37
N GLY A 87 7.73 -10.11 -10.42
CA GLY A 87 9.03 -10.71 -10.60
C GLY A 87 9.41 -11.61 -9.44
N LYS A 88 10.71 -11.95 -9.37
CA LYS A 88 11.27 -12.89 -8.40
C LYS A 88 10.96 -12.55 -6.94
N TYR A 89 10.76 -11.28 -6.60
CA TYR A 89 10.54 -10.82 -5.23
C TYR A 89 9.14 -10.28 -4.98
N GLY A 90 8.16 -10.74 -5.77
CA GLY A 90 6.78 -10.24 -5.72
C GLY A 90 6.56 -9.13 -6.75
N PRO A 91 5.58 -8.23 -6.52
CA PRO A 91 5.30 -7.17 -7.47
C PRO A 91 6.48 -6.18 -7.55
N TYR A 92 6.70 -5.63 -8.75
CA TYR A 92 7.59 -4.50 -8.92
C TYR A 92 7.06 -3.24 -8.24
N ASP A 93 7.97 -2.29 -8.02
CA ASP A 93 7.76 -1.11 -7.19
C ASP A 93 6.54 -0.25 -7.59
N ALA A 94 6.35 -0.04 -8.89
CA ALA A 94 5.30 0.81 -9.42
C ALA A 94 5.06 0.56 -10.92
N PHE A 95 3.87 0.91 -11.39
CA PHE A 95 3.46 0.84 -12.79
C PHE A 95 2.48 1.95 -13.16
N SER A 96 2.32 2.20 -14.46
CA SER A 96 1.36 3.11 -15.06
C SER A 96 0.80 2.48 -16.33
N PHE A 97 -0.49 2.13 -16.34
CA PHE A 97 -1.13 1.63 -17.55
C PHE A 97 -1.35 2.73 -18.58
N GLU A 98 -1.58 3.96 -18.14
CA GLU A 98 -1.70 5.15 -19.00
C GLU A 98 -0.45 5.30 -19.88
N ASN A 99 0.73 5.22 -19.25
CA ASN A 99 2.01 5.43 -19.92
C ASN A 99 2.66 4.14 -20.42
N ASN A 100 1.96 3.00 -20.33
CA ASN A 100 2.50 1.66 -20.62
C ASN A 100 3.89 1.45 -19.98
N TRP A 101 3.99 1.75 -18.69
CA TRP A 101 5.26 1.84 -17.98
C TRP A 101 5.25 0.98 -16.73
N TYR A 102 6.34 0.26 -16.52
CA TYR A 102 6.74 -0.29 -15.23
C TYR A 102 8.27 -0.45 -15.29
N VAL A 103 8.90 -0.58 -14.12
CA VAL A 103 10.34 -0.86 -14.05
C VAL A 103 10.56 -2.12 -13.23
N SER A 104 11.37 -3.06 -13.73
CA SER A 104 11.71 -4.30 -13.03
C SER A 104 12.67 -4.09 -11.86
N ARG A 105 12.26 -3.25 -10.89
CA ARG A 105 13.00 -2.86 -9.70
C ARG A 105 12.13 -3.01 -8.47
N TYR A 106 12.80 -3.05 -7.32
CA TYR A 106 12.19 -3.15 -6.00
C TYR A 106 12.86 -2.14 -5.08
N LEU A 107 12.10 -1.54 -4.17
CA LEU A 107 12.63 -0.83 -3.01
C LEU A 107 12.37 -1.64 -1.75
N ALA A 108 13.38 -1.73 -0.87
CA ALA A 108 13.23 -2.44 0.40
C ALA A 108 12.13 -1.82 1.29
N ILE A 109 11.98 -0.50 1.23
CA ILE A 109 10.95 0.24 1.98
C ILE A 109 9.52 -0.01 1.45
N ASP A 110 9.39 -0.48 0.20
CA ASP A 110 8.09 -0.77 -0.40
C ASP A 110 7.79 -2.27 -0.32
N GLN A 111 8.79 -3.13 -0.53
CA GLN A 111 8.63 -4.58 -0.38
C GLN A 111 8.49 -5.03 1.08
N GLY A 112 9.17 -4.37 2.03
CA GLY A 112 9.18 -4.77 3.44
C GLY A 112 7.82 -4.70 4.12
N PRO A 113 7.07 -3.59 3.98
CA PRO A 113 5.75 -3.45 4.59
C PRO A 113 4.70 -4.44 4.07
N ILE A 114 4.80 -4.92 2.83
CA ILE A 114 3.80 -5.83 2.22
C ILE A 114 3.60 -7.11 3.06
N PRO A 115 4.60 -7.99 3.23
CA PRO A 115 4.43 -9.21 4.03
C PRO A 115 4.21 -8.91 5.52
N VAL A 116 4.81 -7.84 6.06
CA VAL A 116 4.62 -7.46 7.46
C VAL A 116 3.18 -7.09 7.77
N MET A 117 2.56 -6.27 6.91
CA MET A 117 1.19 -5.81 7.13
C MET A 117 0.16 -6.88 6.76
N ILE A 118 0.44 -7.74 5.76
CA ILE A 118 -0.35 -8.94 5.51
C ILE A 118 -0.33 -9.86 6.74
N GLU A 119 0.82 -10.09 7.35
CA GLU A 119 0.91 -10.98 8.51
C GLU A 119 0.28 -10.35 9.77
N ASN A 120 0.40 -9.03 9.94
CA ASN A 120 -0.33 -8.32 10.99
C ASN A 120 -1.86 -8.41 10.80
N TYR A 121 -2.35 -8.34 9.57
CA TYR A 121 -3.76 -8.57 9.28
C TYR A 121 -4.18 -10.01 9.62
N ARG A 122 -3.36 -11.01 9.27
CA ARG A 122 -3.69 -12.44 9.46
C ARG A 122 -3.65 -12.89 10.93
N SER A 123 -2.65 -12.44 11.68
CA SER A 123 -2.36 -12.98 13.03
C SER A 123 -1.97 -11.92 14.06
N GLY A 124 -1.73 -10.68 13.63
CA GLY A 124 -1.17 -9.63 14.48
C GLY A 124 0.26 -9.90 14.95
N MET A 125 1.00 -10.84 14.33
CA MET A 125 2.28 -11.34 14.87
C MET A 125 3.28 -10.23 15.24
N LEU A 126 3.54 -9.28 14.34
CA LEU A 126 4.56 -8.25 14.55
C LEU A 126 4.08 -7.18 15.54
N TRP A 127 2.80 -6.82 15.48
CA TRP A 127 2.18 -5.95 16.49
C TRP A 127 2.25 -6.57 17.88
N ASN A 128 1.88 -7.85 18.02
CA ASN A 128 1.93 -8.56 19.29
C ASN A 128 3.35 -8.68 19.82
N LEU A 129 4.34 -8.91 18.95
CA LEU A 129 5.74 -8.96 19.35
C LEU A 129 6.24 -7.58 19.83
N PHE A 130 5.99 -6.53 19.05
CA PHE A 130 6.43 -5.17 19.37
C PHE A 130 5.78 -4.64 20.64
N MET A 131 4.46 -4.82 20.80
CA MET A 131 3.69 -4.31 21.93
C MET A 131 3.94 -5.08 23.24
N LYS A 132 4.61 -6.24 23.19
CA LYS A 132 5.06 -6.97 24.39
C LYS A 132 6.36 -6.42 24.99
N ALA A 133 7.08 -5.56 24.28
CA ALA A 133 8.32 -4.98 24.81
C ALA A 133 8.01 -4.00 25.95
N PRO A 134 8.57 -4.19 27.17
CA PRO A 134 8.28 -3.32 28.30
C PRO A 134 8.69 -1.87 28.06
N GLU A 135 9.72 -1.64 27.25
CA GLU A 135 10.20 -0.31 26.87
C GLU A 135 9.18 0.45 25.99
N VAL A 136 8.49 -0.27 25.10
CA VAL A 136 7.43 0.30 24.25
C VAL A 136 6.24 0.72 25.11
N GLN A 137 5.79 -0.15 26.02
CA GLN A 137 4.68 0.14 26.93
C GLN A 137 4.99 1.32 27.86
N ALA A 138 6.21 1.34 28.42
CA ALA A 138 6.69 2.45 29.24
C ALA A 138 6.75 3.77 28.45
N GLY A 139 7.22 3.72 27.20
CA GLY A 139 7.24 4.88 26.30
C GLY A 139 5.85 5.42 25.99
N LEU A 140 4.89 4.56 25.63
CA LEU A 140 3.51 4.95 25.37
C LEU A 140 2.85 5.58 26.60
N THR A 141 3.05 4.98 27.78
CA THR A 141 2.56 5.52 29.06
C THR A 141 3.14 6.91 29.33
N LYS A 142 4.46 7.08 29.16
CA LYS A 142 5.15 8.35 29.36
C LYS A 142 4.64 9.46 28.43
N LEU A 143 4.23 9.09 27.22
CA LEU A 143 3.67 10.02 26.23
C LEU A 143 2.15 10.22 26.37
N GLY A 144 1.49 9.57 27.34
CA GLY A 144 0.06 9.70 27.59
C GLY A 144 -0.83 8.97 26.58
N PHE A 145 -0.30 7.97 25.89
CA PHE A 145 -1.08 7.15 24.96
C PHE A 145 -1.89 6.09 25.70
N THR A 146 -3.07 5.80 25.15
CA THR A 146 -3.86 4.61 25.50
C THR A 146 -3.80 3.60 24.35
N HIS A 147 -3.79 2.32 24.72
CA HIS A 147 -3.80 1.19 23.79
C HIS A 147 -4.71 0.11 24.37
N GLU A 148 -5.53 -0.49 23.51
CA GLU A 148 -6.37 -1.66 23.79
C GLU A 148 -6.01 -2.75 22.79
#